data_AF-A0A1Q9EBW4-F1
#
_entry.id   AF-A0A1Q9EBW4-F1
#
_cell.length_a   1.000
_cell.length_b   1.000
_cell.length_c   1.000
_cell.angle_alpha   90.00
_cell.angle_beta   90.00
_cell.angle_gamma   90.00
#
_symmetry.space_group_name_H-M   'P 1'
#
loop_
_entity.id
_entity.type
_entity.pdbx_description
1 polymer ?
#
loop_
_entity_poly.entity_id
_entity_poly.type
_entity_poly.pdbx_seq_one_letter_code
_entity_poly.pdbx_strand_id
1 'polypeptide(L)'
;MPLTVRRGAPSAVAMALWISGPGLAGPGAQGQGPEGCTSESCIAWQVGAFGVDPNGTGPLDCHGHGCAATGTGCHSECECRHLDVIERQRWDANAGFRYPKRPSLVITASRDGQHCASTWAFNAVRLLFRQAKESCDSYWMRHVTREKLQRRLVTGAHVVVKTHEWKGSVEAFEDLKKMLSHVVLSVREGFPREENWLKIATHVLHFEELVAYNKEDPEDVTQIGALTVLRKLAEHLGLRGLSAHDIRLVDYELMTLPMPKGSCNQTTKLWPFHSRRGGRPIPSAPPASP
;
A
#
# COMPACT_ATOMS: atom_id res chain seq x y z
N MET A 1 -59.22 23.66 15.96
CA MET A 1 -59.07 25.07 15.51
C MET A 1 -58.14 25.10 14.31
N PRO A 2 -58.46 25.90 13.28
CA PRO A 2 -57.77 25.93 11.99
C PRO A 2 -56.72 27.06 11.89
N LEU A 3 -56.01 27.08 10.75
CA LEU A 3 -55.17 28.15 10.17
C LEU A 3 -53.77 28.32 10.85
N THR A 4 -52.65 28.55 10.17
CA THR A 4 -52.44 29.18 8.85
C THR A 4 -51.05 28.84 8.31
N VAL A 5 -51.00 28.66 6.99
CA VAL A 5 -49.79 28.65 6.14
C VAL A 5 -49.09 30.02 6.19
N ARG A 6 -47.75 30.04 6.24
CA ARG A 6 -46.97 31.04 5.49
C ARG A 6 -45.75 30.41 4.82
N ARG A 7 -45.79 30.47 3.49
CA ARG A 7 -44.68 30.28 2.55
C ARG A 7 -43.68 31.43 2.71
N GLY A 8 -42.41 31.12 2.51
CA GLY A 8 -41.35 32.09 2.27
C GLY A 8 -40.16 31.38 1.61
N ALA A 9 -40.11 31.44 0.28
CA ALA A 9 -38.93 31.23 -0.55
C ALA A 9 -38.93 32.36 -1.59
N PRO A 10 -37.86 32.62 -2.35
CA PRO A 10 -36.42 32.47 -2.11
C PRO A 10 -35.70 33.84 -2.29
N SER A 11 -34.39 33.93 -2.06
CA SER A 11 -33.57 35.01 -2.64
C SER A 11 -32.31 34.42 -3.27
N ALA A 12 -32.16 34.71 -4.55
CA ALA A 12 -31.05 34.36 -5.41
C ALA A 12 -29.94 35.44 -5.36
N VAL A 13 -28.91 35.22 -6.19
CA VAL A 13 -27.83 36.15 -6.60
C VAL A 13 -26.62 36.09 -5.64
N ALA A 14 -25.39 35.73 -6.05
CA ALA A 14 -24.69 36.20 -7.24
C ALA A 14 -23.77 35.16 -7.91
N MET A 15 -23.77 35.22 -9.24
CA MET A 15 -22.68 34.81 -10.13
C MET A 15 -21.47 35.73 -9.95
N ALA A 16 -20.27 35.19 -10.09
CA ALA A 16 -19.15 35.91 -10.68
C ALA A 16 -18.47 35.00 -11.72
N LEU A 17 -18.75 35.30 -12.99
CA LEU A 17 -17.89 34.96 -14.12
C LEU A 17 -16.64 35.85 -14.07
N TRP A 18 -15.49 35.30 -14.43
CA TRP A 18 -14.46 36.06 -15.14
C TRP A 18 -14.03 35.28 -16.38
N ILE A 19 -13.94 36.01 -17.49
CA ILE A 19 -13.78 35.55 -18.87
C ILE A 19 -12.38 35.98 -19.36
N SER A 20 -11.69 35.00 -19.95
CA SER A 20 -10.73 35.03 -21.08
C SER A 20 -9.41 35.82 -21.07
N GLY A 21 -8.38 35.14 -21.61
CA GLY A 21 -7.29 35.77 -22.37
C GLY A 21 -6.10 34.83 -22.68
N PRO A 22 -5.77 34.52 -23.95
CA PRO A 22 -4.70 33.59 -24.34
C PRO A 22 -3.39 34.27 -24.78
N GLY A 23 -2.30 33.50 -24.82
CA GLY A 23 -1.00 33.83 -25.43
C GLY A 23 0.15 33.28 -24.57
N LEU A 24 1.30 32.81 -25.05
CA LEU A 24 1.94 32.72 -26.35
C LEU A 24 3.06 31.66 -26.20
N ALA A 25 3.46 31.04 -27.31
CA ALA A 25 4.61 30.14 -27.38
C ALA A 25 5.95 30.89 -27.26
N GLY A 26 6.99 30.20 -26.76
CA GLY A 26 8.39 30.62 -26.87
C GLY A 26 9.38 29.54 -26.40
N PRO A 27 10.55 29.36 -27.05
CA PRO A 27 11.30 28.10 -27.04
C PRO A 27 12.62 28.11 -26.22
N GLY A 28 13.17 26.92 -25.99
CA GLY A 28 14.62 26.69 -26.00
C GLY A 28 15.35 26.75 -24.65
N ALA A 29 15.77 25.58 -24.15
CA ALA A 29 16.95 25.47 -23.30
C ALA A 29 17.68 24.16 -23.65
N GLN A 30 18.66 24.26 -24.56
CA GLN A 30 19.73 23.28 -24.72
C GLN A 30 20.70 23.47 -23.57
N GLY A 31 20.82 22.47 -22.69
CA GLY A 31 21.88 22.39 -21.69
C GLY A 31 22.84 21.26 -22.08
N GLN A 32 24.07 21.63 -22.43
CA GLN A 32 25.19 20.73 -22.62
C GLN A 32 25.80 20.32 -21.25
N GLY A 33 26.15 19.03 -21.14
CA GLY A 33 27.25 18.51 -20.31
C GLY A 33 26.87 17.52 -19.20
N PRO A 34 27.78 16.62 -18.75
CA PRO A 34 29.10 16.27 -19.28
C PRO A 34 29.23 14.78 -19.68
N GLU A 35 30.19 14.54 -20.57
CA GLU A 35 30.74 13.22 -20.86
C GLU A 35 31.50 12.66 -19.65
N GLY A 36 31.43 11.34 -19.44
CA GLY A 36 32.33 10.61 -18.54
C GLY A 36 31.72 10.10 -17.23
N CYS A 37 30.96 9.01 -17.30
CA CYS A 37 30.76 8.14 -16.13
C CYS A 37 30.70 6.67 -16.59
N THR A 38 31.88 6.08 -16.76
CA THR A 38 32.04 4.63 -16.95
C THR A 38 32.48 4.01 -15.63
N SER A 39 31.53 3.73 -14.75
CA SER A 39 31.69 2.78 -13.64
C SER A 39 30.33 2.36 -13.10
N GLU A 40 30.18 1.08 -12.77
CA GLU A 40 28.97 0.43 -12.25
C GLU A 40 28.54 0.90 -10.84
N SER A 41 28.94 2.10 -10.42
CA SER A 41 28.71 2.64 -9.07
C SER A 41 27.83 3.89 -9.00
N CYS A 42 27.18 4.27 -10.10
CA CYS A 42 26.18 5.33 -10.10
C CYS A 42 24.90 4.86 -10.81
N ILE A 43 24.00 4.19 -10.09
CA ILE A 43 22.57 4.41 -10.35
C ILE A 43 22.32 5.84 -9.88
N ALA A 44 22.72 6.81 -10.71
CA ALA A 44 22.25 8.16 -10.61
C ALA A 44 20.73 8.05 -10.73
N TRP A 45 20.05 8.24 -9.61
CA TRP A 45 18.62 8.46 -9.59
C TRP A 45 18.40 9.74 -10.41
N GLN A 46 18.24 9.59 -11.73
CA GLN A 46 17.68 10.63 -12.60
C GLN A 46 16.20 10.73 -12.22
N VAL A 47 15.95 11.29 -11.04
CA VAL A 47 14.68 11.84 -10.59
C VAL A 47 14.51 13.17 -11.32
N GLY A 48 14.44 13.10 -12.66
CA GLY A 48 14.15 14.24 -13.50
C GLY A 48 12.67 14.57 -13.32
N ALA A 49 12.40 15.50 -12.40
CA ALA A 49 11.08 15.99 -12.01
C ALA A 49 10.14 14.87 -11.49
N PHE A 50 9.67 15.01 -10.25
CA PHE A 50 8.44 14.35 -9.83
C PHE A 50 7.30 14.93 -10.68
N GLY A 51 7.17 14.44 -11.91
CA GLY A 51 6.04 14.66 -12.78
C GLY A 51 4.86 14.00 -12.11
N VAL A 52 4.20 14.74 -11.23
CA VAL A 52 2.79 14.48 -10.94
C VAL A 52 2.14 14.60 -12.29
N ASP A 53 1.80 13.46 -12.89
CA ASP A 53 0.90 13.44 -14.02
C ASP A 53 -0.27 14.37 -13.65
N PRO A 54 -0.61 15.38 -14.46
CA PRO A 54 -1.69 16.31 -14.15
C PRO A 54 -3.03 15.59 -13.90
N ASN A 55 -3.18 14.35 -14.35
CA ASN A 55 -4.34 13.50 -14.11
C ASN A 55 -4.19 12.55 -12.90
N GLY A 56 -3.02 12.53 -12.26
CA GLY A 56 -2.71 11.62 -11.15
C GLY A 56 -2.70 10.13 -11.53
N THR A 57 -2.59 9.81 -12.82
CA THR A 57 -2.68 8.46 -13.41
C THR A 57 -1.31 7.82 -13.64
N GLY A 58 -0.35 8.06 -12.73
CA GLY A 58 1.06 7.70 -12.90
C GLY A 58 1.27 6.33 -13.56
N PRO A 59 2.36 6.13 -14.33
CA PRO A 59 2.45 5.22 -15.49
C PRO A 59 2.19 3.72 -15.25
N LEU A 60 1.92 3.33 -14.01
CA LEU A 60 1.63 1.97 -13.59
C LEU A 60 0.31 1.86 -12.81
N ASP A 61 -0.60 2.82 -12.83
CA ASP A 61 -1.88 2.74 -12.10
C ASP A 61 -2.91 1.85 -12.82
N CYS A 62 -3.63 0.96 -12.09
CA CYS A 62 -4.90 0.41 -12.60
C CYS A 62 -6.05 1.33 -12.18
N HIS A 63 -6.94 1.61 -13.13
CA HIS A 63 -8.19 2.34 -12.92
C HIS A 63 -9.42 1.41 -12.98
N GLY A 64 -9.26 0.13 -12.65
CA GLY A 64 -10.34 -0.86 -12.72
C GLY A 64 -10.65 -1.39 -14.12
N HIS A 65 -10.05 -0.82 -15.17
CA HIS A 65 -10.22 -1.26 -16.56
C HIS A 65 -9.02 -2.03 -17.13
N GLY A 66 -8.02 -2.34 -16.30
CA GLY A 66 -6.78 -2.99 -16.69
C GLY A 66 -5.56 -2.09 -16.61
N CYS A 67 -4.38 -2.67 -16.83
CA CYS A 67 -3.15 -1.93 -16.90
C CYS A 67 -2.98 -1.31 -18.27
N ALA A 68 -2.87 0.01 -18.37
CA ALA A 68 -2.39 0.63 -19.60
C ALA A 68 -0.96 0.13 -19.95
N ALA A 69 -0.12 -0.13 -18.95
CA ALA A 69 1.27 -0.52 -19.14
C ALA A 69 1.51 -2.00 -19.50
N THR A 70 0.56 -2.90 -19.20
CA THR A 70 0.73 -4.34 -19.43
C THR A 70 -0.37 -4.97 -20.27
N GLY A 71 -1.46 -4.25 -20.56
CA GLY A 71 -2.60 -4.75 -21.32
C GLY A 71 -3.44 -5.82 -20.61
N THR A 72 -3.05 -6.25 -19.39
CA THR A 72 -3.82 -7.22 -18.61
C THR A 72 -5.04 -6.58 -17.99
N GLY A 73 -6.19 -7.24 -18.14
CA GLY A 73 -7.44 -6.85 -17.50
C GLY A 73 -7.30 -6.80 -15.97
N CYS A 74 -7.92 -5.81 -15.35
CA CYS A 74 -8.12 -5.83 -13.91
C CYS A 74 -8.98 -7.09 -13.60
N HIS A 75 -8.78 -7.75 -12.46
CA HIS A 75 -9.46 -9.00 -12.00
C HIS A 75 -8.81 -10.37 -12.31
N SER A 76 -7.86 -10.50 -13.23
CA SER A 76 -7.20 -11.81 -13.49
C SER A 76 -5.74 -11.88 -13.08
N GLU A 77 -4.95 -10.80 -13.21
CA GLU A 77 -3.51 -10.71 -12.85
C GLU A 77 -2.99 -9.29 -13.07
N CYS A 78 -3.62 -8.32 -12.40
CA CYS A 78 -3.25 -6.92 -12.57
C CYS A 78 -1.99 -6.59 -11.74
N GLU A 79 -0.84 -6.52 -12.41
CA GLU A 79 0.46 -6.19 -11.80
C GLU A 79 0.72 -4.67 -11.68
N CYS A 80 -0.32 -3.88 -11.86
CA CYS A 80 -0.29 -2.43 -11.74
C CYS A 80 -0.44 -2.01 -10.28
N ARG A 81 -0.14 -0.74 -10.03
CA ARG A 81 -0.32 -0.06 -8.76
C ARG A 81 -1.80 0.12 -8.48
N HIS A 82 -2.21 -0.35 -7.32
CA HIS A 82 -3.57 -0.18 -6.83
C HIS A 82 -3.52 0.65 -5.55
N LEU A 83 -4.05 1.86 -5.64
CA LEU A 83 -4.11 2.80 -4.52
C LEU A 83 -5.57 3.01 -4.13
N ASP A 84 -5.84 3.08 -2.82
CA ASP A 84 -7.13 3.57 -2.32
C ASP A 84 -7.22 5.10 -2.44
N VAL A 85 -8.38 5.64 -2.08
CA VAL A 85 -8.67 7.07 -2.17
C VAL A 85 -7.70 7.90 -1.32
N ILE A 86 -7.31 7.40 -0.13
CA ILE A 86 -6.41 8.12 0.79
C ILE A 86 -4.99 8.09 0.25
N GLU A 87 -4.51 6.94 -0.22
CA GLU A 87 -3.17 6.83 -0.81
C GLU A 87 -3.01 7.66 -2.07
N ARG A 88 -4.07 7.85 -2.86
CA ARG A 88 -4.07 8.75 -4.02
C ARG A 88 -3.92 10.22 -3.64
N GLN A 89 -4.33 10.61 -2.43
CA GLN A 89 -4.14 11.98 -1.95
C GLN A 89 -2.67 12.35 -1.76
N ARG A 90 -1.72 11.40 -1.82
CA ARG A 90 -0.30 11.74 -1.74
C ARG A 90 0.20 12.70 -2.83
N TRP A 91 -0.56 12.86 -3.91
CA TRP A 91 -0.29 13.83 -4.97
C TRP A 91 -0.73 15.25 -4.60
N ASP A 92 -1.62 15.39 -3.62
CA ASP A 92 -1.99 16.66 -3.04
C ASP A 92 -0.90 17.09 -2.04
N ALA A 93 -0.30 18.24 -2.30
CA ALA A 93 0.72 18.85 -1.44
C ALA A 93 0.23 19.05 0.01
N ASN A 94 -1.07 19.18 0.23
CA ASN A 94 -1.67 19.42 1.54
C ASN A 94 -2.02 18.14 2.31
N ALA A 95 -1.95 16.95 1.69
CA ALA A 95 -2.33 15.69 2.34
C ALA A 95 -1.28 15.20 3.37
N GLY A 96 -0.11 15.84 3.40
CA GLY A 96 0.97 15.58 4.35
C GLY A 96 1.79 14.32 4.06
N PHE A 97 1.57 13.65 2.91
CA PHE A 97 2.40 12.53 2.50
C PHE A 97 3.79 12.99 2.07
N ARG A 98 4.79 12.17 2.36
CA ARG A 98 6.18 12.38 1.93
C ARG A 98 6.71 11.20 1.14
N TYR A 99 7.64 11.48 0.24
CA TYR A 99 8.47 10.45 -0.38
C TYR A 99 9.61 10.08 0.57
N PRO A 100 9.90 8.78 0.77
CA PRO A 100 11.01 8.37 1.61
C PRO A 100 12.35 8.76 1.00
N LYS A 101 13.31 9.16 1.85
CA LYS A 101 14.70 9.40 1.41
C LYS A 101 15.39 8.14 0.90
N ARG A 102 14.97 6.98 1.42
CA ARG A 102 15.45 5.65 1.04
C ARG A 102 14.23 4.76 0.84
N PRO A 103 13.75 4.61 -0.41
CA PRO A 103 12.60 3.77 -0.69
C PRO A 103 12.87 2.33 -0.29
N SER A 104 11.93 1.73 0.43
CA SER A 104 11.99 0.31 0.81
C SER A 104 11.21 -0.54 -0.16
N LEU A 105 11.76 -1.70 -0.53
CA LEU A 105 11.01 -2.75 -1.21
C LEU A 105 10.61 -3.83 -0.19
N VAL A 106 9.31 -4.01 0.01
CA VAL A 106 8.73 -5.00 0.92
C VAL A 106 8.00 -6.07 0.12
N ILE A 107 8.38 -7.32 0.30
CA ILE A 107 7.61 -8.46 -0.18
C ILE A 107 6.84 -9.06 0.99
N THR A 108 5.54 -9.23 0.80
CA THR A 108 4.66 -9.99 1.69
C THR A 108 4.28 -11.29 1.00
N ALA A 109 4.60 -12.42 1.65
CA ALA A 109 4.50 -13.73 1.03
C ALA A 109 3.80 -14.74 1.94
N SER A 110 3.13 -15.70 1.31
CA SER A 110 2.80 -17.00 1.91
C SER A 110 2.64 -18.04 0.81
N ARG A 111 3.07 -19.28 1.08
CA ARG A 111 2.81 -20.42 0.19
C ARG A 111 1.36 -20.85 0.23
N ASP A 112 0.76 -20.86 1.42
CA ASP A 112 -0.60 -21.35 1.57
C ASP A 112 -1.58 -20.26 1.17
N GLY A 113 -2.04 -20.34 -0.09
CA GLY A 113 -2.95 -19.38 -0.70
C GLY A 113 -4.30 -19.20 0.01
N GLN A 114 -4.60 -20.01 1.03
CA GLN A 114 -5.88 -19.97 1.77
C GLN A 114 -5.76 -20.01 3.30
N HIS A 115 -4.59 -20.30 3.86
CA HIS A 115 -4.49 -20.62 5.30
C HIS A 115 -3.58 -19.69 6.09
N CYS A 116 -2.71 -18.91 5.43
CA CYS A 116 -1.83 -17.94 6.07
C CYS A 116 -2.37 -16.51 5.99
N ALA A 117 -1.73 -15.60 6.72
CA ALA A 117 -2.11 -14.21 6.86
C ALA A 117 -1.42 -13.25 5.87
N SER A 118 -0.94 -13.71 4.70
CA SER A 118 -0.19 -12.81 3.78
C SER A 118 -1.01 -11.63 3.27
N THR A 119 -2.32 -11.80 3.05
CA THR A 119 -3.21 -10.67 2.73
C THR A 119 -3.33 -9.69 3.89
N TRP A 120 -3.37 -10.18 5.14
CA TRP A 120 -3.35 -9.32 6.33
C TRP A 120 -2.02 -8.57 6.42
N ALA A 121 -0.89 -9.27 6.28
CA ALA A 121 0.46 -8.69 6.30
C ALA A 121 0.64 -7.62 5.23
N PHE A 122 0.19 -7.88 3.99
CA PHE A 122 0.20 -6.92 2.90
C PHE A 122 -0.50 -5.62 3.27
N ASN A 123 -1.73 -5.72 3.79
CA ASN A 123 -2.48 -4.53 4.19
C ASN A 123 -1.88 -3.87 5.42
N ALA A 124 -1.31 -4.63 6.36
CA ALA A 124 -0.69 -4.09 7.57
C ALA A 124 0.51 -3.20 7.19
N VAL A 125 1.42 -3.69 6.35
CA VAL A 125 2.55 -2.89 5.84
C VAL A 125 2.05 -1.62 5.14
N ARG A 126 1.07 -1.76 4.24
CA ARG A 126 0.50 -0.64 3.48
C ARG A 126 -0.08 0.44 4.40
N LEU A 127 -0.91 0.03 5.36
CA LEU A 127 -1.56 0.92 6.31
C LEU A 127 -0.56 1.55 7.30
N LEU A 128 0.49 0.83 7.70
CA LEU A 128 1.57 1.38 8.52
C LEU A 128 2.33 2.50 7.81
N PHE A 129 2.73 2.31 6.54
CA PHE A 129 3.33 3.40 5.75
C PHE A 129 2.40 4.59 5.62
N ARG A 130 1.12 4.33 5.36
CA ARG A 130 0.11 5.38 5.24
C ARG A 130 -0.08 6.16 6.55
N GLN A 131 -0.10 5.47 7.69
CA GLN A 131 -0.19 6.09 9.01
C GLN A 131 1.06 6.92 9.32
N ALA A 132 2.23 6.47 8.87
CA ALA A 132 3.48 7.22 8.94
C ALA A 132 3.57 8.37 7.90
N LYS A 133 2.51 8.56 7.09
CA LYS A 133 2.45 9.52 5.98
C LYS A 133 3.56 9.33 4.95
N GLU A 134 4.01 8.10 4.74
CA GLU A 134 5.01 7.77 3.73
C GLU A 134 4.34 7.20 2.48
N SER A 135 4.77 7.69 1.32
CA SER A 135 4.25 7.25 0.03
C SER A 135 4.59 5.80 -0.21
N CYS A 136 3.57 4.98 -0.44
CA CYS A 136 3.68 3.55 -0.67
C CYS A 136 2.90 3.14 -1.92
N ASP A 137 3.56 2.42 -2.81
CA ASP A 137 2.99 1.82 -4.00
C ASP A 137 2.73 0.33 -3.74
N SER A 138 1.48 -0.09 -3.86
CA SER A 138 1.08 -1.47 -3.56
C SER A 138 0.74 -2.27 -4.82
N TYR A 139 1.26 -3.50 -4.89
CA TYR A 139 1.17 -4.38 -6.05
C TYR A 139 0.83 -5.81 -5.62
N TRP A 140 0.14 -6.54 -6.51
CA TRP A 140 0.12 -7.99 -6.46
C TRP A 140 0.89 -8.51 -7.67
N MET A 141 1.83 -9.41 -7.44
CA MET A 141 2.63 -10.02 -8.49
C MET A 141 2.61 -11.52 -8.30
N ARG A 142 2.25 -12.25 -9.36
CA ARG A 142 2.33 -13.70 -9.35
C ARG A 142 3.78 -14.16 -9.45
N HIS A 143 4.53 -13.57 -10.38
CA HIS A 143 5.95 -13.86 -10.58
C HIS A 143 6.76 -12.61 -10.31
N VAL A 144 7.53 -12.64 -9.23
CA VAL A 144 8.46 -11.55 -8.88
C VAL A 144 9.74 -11.72 -9.70
N THR A 145 10.05 -10.73 -10.53
CA THR A 145 11.31 -10.67 -11.30
C THR A 145 12.02 -9.35 -11.06
N ARG A 146 13.32 -9.31 -11.34
CA ARG A 146 14.14 -8.10 -11.16
C ARG A 146 13.61 -6.94 -11.96
N GLU A 147 13.25 -7.18 -13.22
CA GLU A 147 12.76 -6.18 -14.17
C GLU A 147 11.44 -5.60 -13.70
N LYS A 148 10.54 -6.44 -13.18
CA LYS A 148 9.28 -5.98 -12.59
C LYS A 148 9.56 -5.07 -11.40
N LEU A 149 10.40 -5.49 -10.46
CA LEU A 149 10.71 -4.71 -9.27
C LEU A 149 11.40 -3.37 -9.61
N GLN A 150 12.38 -3.37 -10.52
CA GLN A 150 13.09 -2.17 -10.97
C GLN A 150 12.11 -1.13 -11.53
N ARG A 151 11.17 -1.55 -12.38
CA ARG A 151 10.14 -0.65 -12.92
C ARG A 151 9.24 -0.01 -11.87
N ARG A 152 9.08 -0.61 -10.69
CA ARG A 152 8.23 -0.06 -9.63
C ARG A 152 9.00 0.86 -8.69
N LEU A 153 10.30 0.63 -8.52
CA LEU A 153 11.15 1.46 -7.66
C LEU A 153 11.45 2.85 -8.25
N VAL A 154 11.26 3.04 -9.56
CA VAL A 154 11.46 4.34 -10.24
C VAL A 154 10.58 5.46 -9.67
N THR A 155 9.48 5.13 -8.98
CA THR A 155 8.56 6.13 -8.45
C THR A 155 9.11 6.85 -7.21
N GLY A 156 10.15 6.29 -6.59
CA GLY A 156 10.71 6.80 -5.34
C GLY A 156 9.82 6.59 -4.10
N ALA A 157 8.63 5.99 -4.25
CA ALA A 157 7.81 5.57 -3.12
C ALA A 157 8.34 4.25 -2.53
N HIS A 158 7.95 3.92 -1.29
CA HIS A 158 8.05 2.53 -0.86
C HIS A 158 7.26 1.64 -1.82
N VAL A 159 7.71 0.41 -2.02
CA VAL A 159 7.02 -0.57 -2.85
C VAL A 159 6.66 -1.75 -2.00
N VAL A 160 5.38 -2.12 -1.98
CA VAL A 160 4.87 -3.30 -1.28
C VAL A 160 4.30 -4.26 -2.31
N VAL A 161 4.82 -5.48 -2.33
CA VAL A 161 4.39 -6.54 -3.23
C VAL A 161 3.76 -7.66 -2.41
N LYS A 162 2.56 -8.08 -2.77
CA LYS A 162 2.00 -9.38 -2.35
C LYS A 162 2.32 -10.43 -3.40
N THR A 163 2.80 -11.59 -2.98
CA THR A 163 2.97 -12.78 -3.84
C THR A 163 2.62 -14.07 -3.09
N HIS A 164 2.29 -15.11 -3.85
CA HIS A 164 2.16 -16.48 -3.36
C HIS A 164 3.15 -17.44 -4.01
N GLU A 165 3.75 -17.05 -5.13
CA GLU A 165 4.60 -17.95 -5.91
C GLU A 165 6.05 -17.46 -5.89
N TRP A 166 6.93 -18.43 -5.67
CA TRP A 166 8.35 -18.33 -5.94
C TRP A 166 8.69 -19.45 -6.92
N LYS A 167 9.11 -19.08 -8.13
CA LYS A 167 9.50 -20.04 -9.18
C LYS A 167 11.01 -20.00 -9.49
N GLY A 168 11.77 -19.14 -8.80
CA GLY A 168 13.21 -19.00 -9.00
C GLY A 168 14.02 -19.97 -8.14
N SER A 169 15.30 -20.15 -8.46
CA SER A 169 16.25 -20.74 -7.54
C SER A 169 16.61 -19.73 -6.43
N VAL A 170 17.25 -20.16 -5.34
CA VAL A 170 17.71 -19.24 -4.28
C VAL A 170 18.72 -18.23 -4.83
N GLU A 171 19.52 -18.64 -5.81
CA GLU A 171 20.51 -17.79 -6.50
C GLU A 171 19.84 -16.65 -7.27
N ALA A 172 18.70 -16.92 -7.93
CA ALA A 172 17.90 -15.88 -8.57
C ALA A 172 17.34 -14.88 -7.54
N PHE A 173 17.19 -15.29 -6.27
CA PHE A 173 16.82 -14.38 -5.19
C PHE A 173 18.01 -13.56 -4.68
N GLU A 174 19.24 -14.08 -4.67
CA GLU A 174 20.43 -13.32 -4.26
C GLU A 174 20.60 -12.04 -5.09
N ASP A 175 20.28 -12.10 -6.39
CA ASP A 175 20.26 -10.91 -7.25
C ASP A 175 19.17 -9.91 -6.86
N LEU A 176 18.02 -10.39 -6.38
CA LEU A 176 16.95 -9.55 -5.86
C LEU A 176 17.25 -9.00 -4.47
N LYS A 177 18.03 -9.71 -3.64
CA LYS A 177 18.36 -9.27 -2.26
C LYS A 177 18.97 -7.89 -2.21
N LYS A 178 19.78 -7.55 -3.21
CA LYS A 178 20.41 -6.21 -3.33
C LYS A 178 19.37 -5.08 -3.47
N MET A 179 18.18 -5.39 -3.97
CA MET A 179 17.05 -4.45 -4.10
C MET A 179 16.04 -4.55 -2.96
N LEU A 180 15.99 -5.70 -2.27
CA LEU A 180 14.99 -5.99 -1.26
C LEU A 180 15.39 -5.42 0.09
N SER A 181 14.45 -4.70 0.70
CA SER A 181 14.63 -4.20 2.06
C SER A 181 14.02 -5.17 3.07
N HIS A 182 12.83 -5.71 2.77
CA HIS A 182 12.12 -6.60 3.69
C HIS A 182 11.40 -7.72 2.93
N VAL A 183 11.49 -8.92 3.48
CA VAL A 183 10.61 -10.06 3.18
C VAL A 183 9.85 -10.40 4.45
N VAL A 184 8.53 -10.23 4.41
CA VAL A 184 7.58 -10.52 5.49
C VAL A 184 6.84 -11.79 5.10
N LEU A 185 7.20 -12.89 5.75
CA LEU A 185 6.62 -14.20 5.49
C LEU A 185 5.54 -14.51 6.51
N SER A 186 4.32 -14.83 6.06
CA SER A 186 3.29 -15.37 6.96
C SER A 186 3.29 -16.90 6.96
N VAL A 187 3.30 -17.46 8.16
CA VAL A 187 3.25 -18.90 8.43
C VAL A 187 2.08 -19.24 9.36
N ARG A 188 1.69 -20.50 9.38
CA ARG A 188 0.65 -21.04 10.25
C ARG A 188 1.05 -22.42 10.77
N GLU A 189 0.73 -22.71 12.02
CA GLU A 189 0.98 -24.02 12.61
C GLU A 189 0.16 -25.11 11.91
N GLY A 190 0.77 -26.29 11.71
CA GLY A 190 0.14 -27.42 11.03
C GLY A 190 0.09 -27.33 9.51
N PHE A 191 0.61 -26.27 8.89
CA PHE A 191 0.69 -26.13 7.43
C PHE A 191 2.14 -26.20 6.91
N PRO A 192 2.38 -26.74 5.69
CA PRO A 192 3.71 -26.86 5.14
C PRO A 192 4.41 -25.50 4.97
N ARG A 193 5.58 -25.38 5.58
CA ARG A 193 6.41 -24.19 5.39
C ARG A 193 7.15 -24.27 4.05
N GLU A 194 7.39 -23.12 3.44
CA GLU A 194 8.22 -23.02 2.23
C GLU A 194 9.63 -22.62 2.65
N GLU A 195 10.57 -23.54 2.45
CA GLU A 195 11.93 -23.38 2.96
C GLU A 195 12.69 -22.23 2.29
N ASN A 196 12.42 -21.94 1.02
CA ASN A 196 13.13 -20.88 0.30
C ASN A 196 12.74 -19.51 0.85
N TRP A 197 11.46 -19.24 1.04
CA TRP A 197 10.91 -18.06 1.69
C TRP A 197 11.42 -17.91 3.11
N LEU A 198 11.50 -19.01 3.88
CA LEU A 198 12.05 -18.96 5.24
C LEU A 198 13.52 -18.54 5.26
N LYS A 199 14.35 -19.06 4.34
CA LYS A 199 15.78 -18.72 4.25
C LYS A 199 16.02 -17.23 3.96
N ILE A 200 15.05 -16.57 3.36
CA ILE A 200 15.15 -15.17 2.91
C ILE A 200 14.26 -14.21 3.70
N ALA A 201 13.41 -14.74 4.58
CA ALA A 201 12.50 -13.95 5.38
C ALA A 201 13.31 -13.04 6.32
N THR A 202 13.02 -11.75 6.24
CA THR A 202 13.54 -10.76 7.21
C THR A 202 12.64 -10.67 8.44
N HIS A 203 11.37 -11.08 8.30
CA HIS A 203 10.39 -11.09 9.37
C HIS A 203 9.40 -12.23 9.14
N VAL A 204 9.09 -12.98 10.19
CA VAL A 204 8.14 -14.10 10.15
C VAL A 204 6.93 -13.76 11.01
N LEU A 205 5.75 -13.79 10.40
CA LEU A 205 4.46 -13.54 11.03
C LEU A 205 3.74 -14.87 11.26
N HIS A 206 3.55 -15.22 12.52
CA HIS A 206 2.78 -16.39 12.91
C HIS A 206 1.29 -16.03 12.96
N PHE A 207 0.47 -16.77 12.21
CA PHE A 207 -0.98 -16.57 12.18
C PHE A 207 -1.60 -16.63 13.59
N GLU A 208 -1.08 -17.52 14.43
CA GLU A 208 -1.52 -17.75 15.81
C GLU A 208 -1.36 -16.49 16.68
N GLU A 209 -0.28 -15.73 16.48
CA GLU A 209 -0.07 -14.46 17.19
C GLU A 209 -1.07 -13.39 16.76
N LEU A 210 -1.50 -13.41 15.50
CA LEU A 210 -2.47 -12.44 14.97
C LEU A 210 -3.88 -12.65 15.55
N VAL A 211 -4.24 -13.92 15.78
CA VAL A 211 -5.56 -14.31 16.29
C VAL A 211 -5.59 -14.42 17.82
N ALA A 212 -4.47 -14.23 18.51
CA ALA A 212 -4.41 -14.24 19.96
C ALA A 212 -5.12 -13.01 20.53
N TYR A 213 -6.11 -13.23 21.40
CA TYR A 213 -6.78 -12.20 22.18
C TYR A 213 -7.38 -12.82 23.45
N ASN A 214 -7.64 -11.98 24.47
CA ASN A 214 -8.37 -12.40 25.65
C ASN A 214 -9.85 -12.62 25.30
N LYS A 215 -10.32 -13.87 25.37
CA LYS A 215 -11.70 -14.22 25.05
C LYS A 215 -12.70 -13.79 26.13
N GLU A 216 -12.24 -13.66 27.37
CA GLU A 216 -13.06 -13.28 28.51
C GLU A 216 -13.27 -11.76 28.56
N ASP A 217 -12.27 -11.00 28.11
CA ASP A 217 -12.35 -9.55 27.92
C ASP A 217 -11.77 -9.14 26.54
N PRO A 218 -12.59 -9.21 25.46
CA PRO A 218 -12.15 -8.85 24.11
C PRO A 218 -11.74 -7.39 23.94
N GLU A 219 -12.10 -6.51 24.88
CA GLU A 219 -11.77 -5.08 24.84
C GLU A 219 -10.40 -4.78 25.50
N ASP A 220 -9.79 -5.74 26.20
CA ASP A 220 -8.44 -5.61 26.75
C ASP A 220 -7.38 -5.59 25.65
N VAL A 221 -7.07 -4.38 25.19
CA VAL A 221 -6.06 -4.11 24.15
C VAL A 221 -4.65 -4.56 24.53
N THR A 222 -4.34 -4.80 25.82
CA THR A 222 -3.01 -5.27 26.22
C THR A 222 -2.77 -6.72 25.83
N GLN A 223 -3.84 -7.49 25.62
CA GLN A 223 -3.79 -8.90 25.26
C GLN A 223 -4.12 -9.18 23.78
N ILE A 224 -4.27 -8.16 22.95
CA ILE A 224 -4.47 -8.33 21.51
C ILE A 224 -3.11 -8.58 20.84
N GLY A 225 -2.85 -9.82 20.45
CA GLY A 225 -1.60 -10.23 19.79
C GLY A 225 -1.32 -9.46 18.50
N ALA A 226 -2.37 -9.15 17.72
CA ALA A 226 -2.23 -8.34 16.50
C ALA A 226 -1.58 -6.95 16.74
N LEU A 227 -1.85 -6.28 17.87
CA LEU A 227 -1.24 -4.99 18.19
C LEU A 227 0.26 -5.12 18.45
N THR A 228 0.66 -6.21 19.11
CA THR A 228 2.09 -6.53 19.32
C THR A 228 2.77 -6.81 17.99
N VAL A 229 2.13 -7.57 17.12
CA VAL A 229 2.65 -7.87 15.78
C VAL A 229 2.77 -6.60 14.93
N LEU A 230 1.78 -5.71 14.93
CA LEU A 230 1.84 -4.44 14.21
C LEU A 230 2.99 -3.55 14.69
N ARG A 231 3.24 -3.50 16.01
CA ARG A 231 4.36 -2.74 16.57
C ARG A 231 5.71 -3.30 16.12
N LYS A 232 5.89 -4.63 16.20
CA LYS A 232 7.10 -5.31 15.72
C LYS A 232 7.31 -5.08 14.22
N LEU A 233 6.23 -5.11 13.45
CA LEU A 233 6.29 -4.86 12.00
C LEU A 233 6.65 -3.40 11.69
N ALA A 234 6.10 -2.43 12.41
CA ALA A 234 6.46 -1.02 12.26
C ALA A 234 7.94 -0.77 12.56
N GLU A 235 8.45 -1.35 13.65
CA GLU A 235 9.86 -1.31 14.02
C GLU A 235 10.74 -1.96 12.94
N HIS A 236 10.35 -3.14 12.45
CA HIS A 236 11.05 -3.85 11.38
C HIS A 236 11.15 -3.03 10.09
N LEU A 237 10.09 -2.29 9.75
CA LEU A 237 10.05 -1.39 8.59
C LEU A 237 10.80 -0.07 8.81
N GLY A 238 11.31 0.20 10.02
CA GLY A 238 11.97 1.44 10.38
C GLY A 238 11.02 2.64 10.56
N LEU A 239 9.72 2.38 10.73
CA LEU A 239 8.70 3.42 10.91
C LEU A 239 8.72 3.93 12.34
N ARG A 240 9.62 4.86 12.61
CA ARG A 240 9.75 5.52 13.91
C ARG A 240 8.69 6.61 14.06
N GLY A 241 8.12 6.73 15.27
CA GLY A 241 7.18 7.80 15.61
C GLY A 241 5.70 7.43 15.55
N LEU A 242 5.34 6.19 15.18
CA LEU A 242 3.98 5.70 15.35
C LEU A 242 3.67 5.47 16.83
N SER A 243 2.66 6.18 17.33
CA SER A 243 2.18 6.05 18.71
C SER A 243 1.35 4.77 18.91
N ALA A 244 1.06 4.41 20.16
CA ALA A 244 0.13 3.33 20.46
C ALA A 244 -1.29 3.61 19.92
N HIS A 245 -1.67 4.88 19.75
CA HIS A 245 -2.93 5.26 19.12
C HIS A 245 -2.92 4.96 17.62
N ASP A 246 -1.82 5.30 16.92
CA ASP A 246 -1.63 5.01 15.50
C ASP A 246 -1.70 3.51 15.18
N ILE A 247 -1.05 2.70 16.01
CA ILE A 247 -1.10 1.24 15.86
C ILE A 247 -2.53 0.70 16.03
N ARG A 248 -3.32 1.26 16.96
CA ARG A 248 -4.73 0.90 17.12
C ARG A 248 -5.60 1.34 15.94
N LEU A 249 -5.33 2.50 15.35
CA LEU A 249 -6.02 2.94 14.13
C LEU A 249 -5.73 2.00 12.96
N VAL A 250 -4.48 1.60 12.77
CA VAL A 250 -4.10 0.62 11.75
C VAL A 250 -4.80 -0.72 11.98
N ASP A 251 -4.86 -1.19 13.23
CA ASP A 251 -5.53 -2.42 13.59
C ASP A 251 -7.04 -2.38 13.30
N TYR A 252 -7.70 -1.32 13.75
CA TYR A 252 -9.10 -1.07 13.48
C TYR A 252 -9.38 -1.03 11.99
N GLU A 253 -8.52 -0.37 11.21
CA GLU A 253 -8.69 -0.31 9.77
C GLU A 253 -8.51 -1.67 9.08
N LEU A 254 -7.50 -2.45 9.45
CA LEU A 254 -7.33 -3.82 8.94
C LEU A 254 -8.59 -4.66 9.14
N MET A 255 -9.22 -4.49 10.30
CA MET A 255 -10.45 -5.19 10.67
C MET A 255 -11.70 -4.57 10.05
N THR A 256 -11.61 -3.36 9.49
CA THR A 256 -12.73 -2.64 8.85
C THR A 256 -12.62 -2.53 7.32
N LEU A 257 -11.53 -2.96 6.68
CA LEU A 257 -11.33 -3.03 5.23
C LEU A 257 -12.50 -3.72 4.48
N PRO A 258 -13.11 -3.10 3.46
CA PRO A 258 -14.32 -3.62 2.82
C PRO A 258 -14.13 -5.03 2.25
N MET A 259 -15.01 -5.96 2.65
CA MET A 259 -15.05 -7.31 2.07
C MET A 259 -15.77 -7.26 0.73
N PRO A 260 -15.15 -7.72 -0.36
CA PRO A 260 -15.85 -7.79 -1.64
C PRO A 260 -16.93 -8.88 -1.62
N LYS A 261 -18.06 -8.62 -2.32
CA LYS A 261 -19.18 -9.56 -2.45
C LYS A 261 -19.18 -10.36 -3.77
N GLY A 262 -18.28 -10.07 -4.71
CA GLY A 262 -18.28 -10.72 -6.04
C GLY A 262 -16.89 -10.98 -6.61
N SER A 263 -16.06 -9.94 -6.73
CA SER A 263 -14.70 -10.04 -7.29
C SER A 263 -13.65 -9.57 -6.29
N CYS A 264 -12.38 -9.94 -6.48
CA CYS A 264 -11.27 -9.44 -5.66
C CYS A 264 -11.26 -7.90 -5.58
N ASN A 265 -11.13 -7.36 -4.37
CA ASN A 265 -10.81 -5.95 -4.16
C ASN A 265 -9.34 -5.75 -4.52
N GLN A 266 -9.09 -5.05 -5.62
CA GLN A 266 -7.75 -4.94 -6.18
C GLN A 266 -6.80 -4.12 -5.31
N THR A 267 -7.29 -3.23 -4.45
CA THR A 267 -6.39 -2.48 -3.56
C THR A 267 -6.00 -3.33 -2.35
N THR A 268 -6.99 -3.90 -1.66
CA THR A 268 -6.73 -4.68 -0.43
C THR A 268 -6.29 -6.12 -0.71
N LYS A 269 -6.42 -6.58 -1.96
CA LYS A 269 -6.19 -7.98 -2.38
C LYS A 269 -7.07 -8.98 -1.61
N LEU A 270 -8.18 -8.50 -1.04
CA LEU A 270 -9.18 -9.33 -0.39
C LEU A 270 -10.06 -9.99 -1.46
N TRP A 271 -10.39 -11.26 -1.26
CA TRP A 271 -11.30 -12.04 -2.10
C TRP A 271 -12.60 -12.34 -1.33
N PRO A 272 -13.72 -12.62 -2.01
CA PRO A 272 -14.99 -12.93 -1.35
C PRO A 272 -14.91 -14.12 -0.39
N PHE A 273 -14.03 -15.09 -0.68
CA PHE A 273 -13.82 -16.27 0.17
C PHE A 273 -12.99 -15.99 1.44
N HIS A 274 -12.38 -14.80 1.58
CA HIS A 274 -11.74 -14.42 2.83
C HIS A 274 -12.83 -14.18 3.88
N SER A 275 -13.32 -15.25 4.49
CA SER A 275 -14.49 -15.23 5.37
C SER A 275 -14.30 -14.43 6.65
N ARG A 276 -13.05 -14.09 7.03
CA ARG A 276 -12.72 -13.32 8.24
C ARG A 276 -11.51 -12.43 8.02
N ARG A 277 -11.56 -11.21 8.57
CA ARG A 277 -10.45 -10.26 8.61
C ARG A 277 -9.56 -10.67 9.78
N GLY A 278 -8.44 -11.34 9.52
CA GLY A 278 -7.50 -11.71 10.56
C GLY A 278 -8.00 -12.66 11.66
N GLY A 279 -9.18 -13.29 11.52
CA GLY A 279 -9.65 -14.39 12.39
C GLY A 279 -10.15 -14.02 13.80
N ARG A 280 -10.31 -12.74 14.12
CA ARG A 280 -10.75 -12.23 15.44
C ARG A 280 -11.90 -11.20 15.34
N PRO A 281 -12.55 -10.81 16.45
CA PRO A 281 -13.55 -9.74 16.45
C PRO A 281 -12.98 -8.39 15.99
N ILE A 282 -13.83 -7.54 15.44
CA ILE A 282 -13.46 -6.16 15.10
C ILE A 282 -13.28 -5.39 16.42
N PRO A 283 -12.12 -4.74 16.67
CA PRO A 283 -11.91 -3.96 17.87
C PRO A 283 -12.78 -2.71 17.86
N SER A 284 -13.04 -2.15 19.04
CA SER A 284 -13.66 -0.83 19.18
C SER A 284 -12.88 0.24 18.41
N ALA A 285 -13.61 1.18 17.79
CA ALA A 285 -13.01 2.30 17.09
C ALA A 285 -12.15 3.13 18.06
N PRO A 286 -10.89 3.43 17.74
CA PRO A 286 -10.09 4.32 18.56
C PRO A 286 -10.76 5.71 18.63
N PRO A 287 -10.71 6.40 19.78
CA PRO A 287 -11.24 7.75 19.90
C PRO A 287 -10.54 8.67 18.89
N ALA A 288 -11.25 9.64 18.32
CA ALA A 288 -10.60 10.62 17.45
C ALA A 288 -9.45 11.31 18.20
N SER A 289 -8.29 11.46 17.56
CA SER A 289 -7.21 12.27 18.11
C SER A 289 -7.74 13.69 18.38
N PRO A 290 -7.49 14.26 19.56
CA PRO A 290 -7.86 15.64 19.88
C PRO A 290 -7.17 16.65 18.96
#